data_AF-A0AAV5Z3M4-F1
#
_entry.id   AF-A0AAV5Z3M4-F1
#
_cell.length_a   1.000
_cell.length_b   1.000
_cell.length_c   1.000
_cell.angle_alpha   90.00
_cell.angle_beta   90.00
_cell.angle_gamma   90.00
#
_symmetry.space_group_name_H-M   'P 1'
#
loop_
_entity.id
_entity.type
_entity.pdbx_description
1 polymer ?
#
loop_
_entity_poly.entity_id
_entity_poly.type
_entity_poly.pdbx_seq_one_letter_code
_entity_poly.pdbx_strand_id
1 'polypeptide(L)'
;MGALDFSLRAVLFLVDTATWLILARALVQPMIRNPKGAFWQVFLIATEPVFRVSRLLSAGRVPERWIWLVSLAWLTVVRIVVKLQLRP
;
A
#
# COMPACT_ATOMS: atom_id res chain seq x y z
N MET A 1 8.38 -7.98 -27.33
CA MET A 1 7.95 -7.65 -25.95
C MET A 1 6.60 -8.31 -25.74
N GLY A 2 6.59 -9.42 -25.01
CA GLY A 2 5.41 -10.30 -24.90
C GLY A 2 4.36 -9.75 -23.95
N ALA A 3 3.13 -10.28 -24.01
CA ALA A 3 2.05 -9.94 -23.07
C ALA A 3 2.48 -10.09 -21.59
N LEU A 4 3.40 -11.02 -21.31
CA LEU A 4 3.98 -11.25 -19.98
C LEU A 4 4.81 -10.05 -19.48
N ASP A 5 5.62 -9.43 -20.34
CA ASP A 5 6.40 -8.23 -19.99
C ASP A 5 5.49 -7.04 -19.65
N PHE A 6 4.39 -6.90 -20.41
CA PHE A 6 3.39 -5.87 -20.18
C PHE A 6 2.70 -6.06 -18.83
N SER A 7 2.26 -7.29 -18.53
CA SER A 7 1.65 -7.63 -17.23
C SER A 7 2.60 -7.37 -16.06
N LEU A 8 3.87 -7.77 -16.15
CA LEU A 8 4.86 -7.53 -15.10
C LEU A 8 5.13 -6.04 -14.88
N ARG A 9 5.17 -5.24 -15.95
CA ARG A 9 5.29 -3.76 -15.84
C ARG A 9 4.04 -3.13 -15.22
N ALA A 10 2.86 -3.60 -15.57
CA ALA A 10 1.60 -3.14 -14.95
C ALA A 10 1.56 -3.48 -13.45
N VAL A 11 2.03 -4.67 -13.06
CA VAL A 11 2.17 -5.05 -11.64
C VAL A 11 3.16 -4.14 -10.92
N LEU A 12 4.32 -3.85 -11.50
CA LEU A 12 5.27 -2.89 -10.91
C LEU A 12 4.66 -1.49 -10.73
N PHE A 13 3.92 -1.02 -11.72
CA PHE A 13 3.23 0.27 -11.63
C PHE A 13 2.22 0.27 -10.48
N LEU A 14 1.37 -0.75 -10.38
CA LEU A 14 0.38 -0.88 -9.29
C LEU A 14 1.05 -0.96 -7.91
N VAL A 15 2.14 -1.72 -7.79
CA VAL A 15 2.92 -1.83 -6.54
C VAL A 15 3.54 -0.49 -6.15
N ASP A 16 4.09 0.24 -7.12
CA ASP A 16 4.65 1.58 -6.89
C ASP A 16 3.56 2.57 -6.48
N THR A 17 2.41 2.58 -7.16
CA THR A 17 1.26 3.42 -6.78
C THR A 17 0.78 3.10 -5.37
N ALA A 18 0.62 1.83 -5.01
CA ALA A 18 0.22 1.41 -3.67
C ALA A 18 1.23 1.86 -2.59
N THR A 19 2.53 1.74 -2.89
CA THR A 19 3.61 2.20 -1.99
C THR A 19 3.52 3.70 -1.75
N TRP A 20 3.35 4.48 -2.82
CA TRP A 20 3.21 5.94 -2.72
C TRP A 20 1.96 6.37 -1.98
N LEU A 21 0.82 5.67 -2.14
CA LEU A 21 -0.40 5.96 -1.39
C LEU A 21 -0.21 5.73 0.13
N ILE A 22 0.46 4.63 0.50
CA ILE A 22 0.80 4.34 1.90
C ILE A 22 1.71 5.43 2.48
N LEU A 23 2.77 5.81 1.74
CA LEU A 23 3.70 6.84 2.17
C LEU A 23 3.03 8.22 2.26
N ALA A 24 2.24 8.61 1.26
CA ALA A 24 1.49 9.86 1.25
C ALA A 24 0.58 9.95 2.46
N ARG A 25 -0.12 8.87 2.80
CA ARG A 25 -0.95 8.84 4.02
C ARG A 25 -0.10 8.97 5.28
N ALA A 26 1.00 8.24 5.41
CA ALA A 26 1.87 8.32 6.58
C ALA A 26 2.44 9.73 6.81
N LEU A 27 2.74 10.46 5.73
CA LEU A 27 3.23 11.83 5.76
C LEU A 27 2.13 12.85 6.06
N VAL A 28 0.94 12.66 5.48
CA VAL A 28 -0.17 13.61 5.60
C VAL A 28 -0.92 13.43 6.92
N GLN A 29 -1.08 12.20 7.41
CA GLN A 29 -1.77 11.89 8.65
C GLN A 29 -1.36 12.75 9.86
N PRO A 30 -0.06 12.99 10.16
CA PRO A 30 0.33 13.89 11.26
C PRO A 30 0.01 15.37 11.00
N MET A 31 -0.20 15.78 9.74
CA MET A 31 -0.61 17.14 9.37
C MET A 31 -2.13 17.35 9.44
N ILE A 32 -2.94 16.29 9.56
CA ILE A 32 -4.39 16.38 9.66
C ILE A 32 -4.80 16.88 11.05
N ARG A 33 -5.10 18.18 11.15
CA ARG A 33 -5.60 18.80 12.39
C ARG A 33 -7.09 18.53 12.67
N ASN A 34 -7.89 18.29 11.62
CA ASN A 34 -9.32 17.98 11.74
C ASN A 34 -9.70 16.76 10.87
N PRO A 35 -9.59 15.53 11.39
CA PRO A 35 -9.87 14.31 10.63
C PRO A 35 -11.36 14.12 10.29
N LYS A 36 -12.26 14.94 10.84
CA LYS A 36 -13.71 14.86 10.58
C LYS A 36 -14.13 15.63 9.33
N GLY A 37 -13.23 16.36 8.67
CA GLY A 37 -13.54 17.03 7.40
C GLY A 37 -13.78 16.02 6.29
N ALA A 38 -14.79 16.25 5.45
CA ALA A 38 -15.19 15.34 4.36
C ALA A 38 -14.01 14.97 3.44
N PHE A 39 -13.15 15.94 3.09
CA PHE A 39 -11.94 15.69 2.30
C PHE A 39 -11.00 14.69 2.97
N TRP A 40 -10.72 14.87 4.26
CA TRP A 40 -9.81 13.99 5.01
C TRP A 40 -10.40 12.60 5.21
N GLN A 41 -11.71 12.48 5.40
CA GLN A 41 -12.37 11.17 5.45
C GLN A 41 -12.25 10.42 4.12
N VAL A 42 -12.54 11.09 3.01
CA VAL A 42 -12.39 10.48 1.67
C VAL A 42 -10.94 10.07 1.43
N PHE A 43 -9.97 10.93 1.77
CA PHE A 43 -8.55 10.61 1.66
C PHE A 43 -8.16 9.39 2.53
N LEU A 44 -8.61 9.35 3.79
CA LEU A 44 -8.33 8.26 4.73
C LEU A 44 -9.04 6.95 4.36
N ILE A 45 -10.15 6.98 3.61
CA ILE A 45 -10.80 5.76 3.12
C ILE A 45 -10.11 5.29 1.84
N ALA A 46 -9.85 6.19 0.90
CA ALA A 46 -9.23 5.85 -0.39
C ALA A 46 -7.79 5.33 -0.25
N THR A 47 -7.05 5.81 0.77
CA THR A 47 -5.68 5.37 1.05
C THR A 47 -5.62 4.25 2.10
N GLU A 48 -6.76 3.65 2.45
CA GLU A 48 -6.82 2.61 3.46
C GLU A 48 -6.24 1.29 2.91
N PRO A 49 -5.30 0.65 3.61
CA PRO A 49 -4.59 -0.49 3.09
C PRO A 49 -5.54 -1.69 3.14
N VAL A 50 -5.62 -2.43 2.04
CA VAL A 50 -6.48 -3.62 1.90
C VAL A 50 -6.26 -4.62 3.04
N PHE A 51 -5.06 -4.65 3.63
CA PHE A 51 -4.73 -5.51 4.76
C PHE A 51 -5.44 -5.16 6.08
N ARG A 52 -6.23 -4.09 6.19
CA ARG A 52 -7.13 -3.87 7.34
C ARG A 52 -8.25 -4.93 7.42
N VAL A 53 -8.51 -5.67 6.34
CA VAL A 53 -9.29 -6.92 6.38
C VAL A 53 -8.67 -7.94 7.37
N SER A 54 -7.35 -7.91 7.54
CA SER A 54 -6.66 -8.74 8.54
C SER A 54 -6.94 -8.29 9.97
N ARG A 55 -7.36 -7.04 10.23
CA ARG A 55 -7.72 -6.55 11.58
C ARG A 55 -9.04 -7.18 12.06
N LEU A 56 -9.97 -7.45 11.13
CA LEU A 56 -11.15 -8.30 11.37
C LEU A 56 -10.73 -9.73 11.74
N LEU A 57 -9.70 -10.26 11.08
CA LEU A 57 -9.19 -11.62 11.34
C LEU A 57 -8.32 -11.74 12.61
N SER A 58 -7.68 -10.65 13.05
CA SER A 58 -6.71 -10.66 14.18
C SER A 58 -7.24 -9.98 15.45
N ALA A 59 -8.54 -9.68 15.52
CA ALA A 59 -9.26 -9.21 16.71
C ALA A 59 -8.55 -8.08 17.48
N GLY A 60 -7.89 -7.18 16.77
CA GLY A 60 -7.21 -6.02 17.37
C GLY A 60 -5.89 -6.31 18.10
N ARG A 61 -5.35 -7.53 18.04
CA ARG A 61 -4.06 -7.86 18.70
C ARG A 61 -2.84 -7.23 18.03
N VAL A 62 -2.94 -6.83 16.77
CA VAL A 62 -1.83 -6.25 16.00
C VAL A 62 -1.95 -4.73 15.99
N PRO A 63 -0.96 -3.98 16.52
CA PRO A 63 -0.97 -2.52 16.46
C PRO A 63 -0.93 -2.05 15.00
N GLU A 64 -1.73 -1.04 14.69
CA GLU A 64 -1.98 -0.57 13.31
C GLU A 64 -0.69 -0.25 12.55
N ARG A 65 0.30 0.37 13.21
CA ARG A 65 1.64 0.64 12.67
C ARG A 65 2.34 -0.59 12.06
N TRP A 66 2.15 -1.78 12.64
CA TRP A 66 2.77 -3.01 12.14
C TRP A 66 2.12 -3.49 10.85
N ILE A 67 0.80 -3.28 10.69
CA ILE A 67 0.09 -3.65 9.45
C ILE A 67 0.63 -2.84 8.27
N TRP A 68 0.91 -1.55 8.49
CA TRP A 68 1.52 -0.69 7.47
C TRP A 68 2.93 -1.13 7.11
N LEU A 69 3.77 -1.45 8.11
CA LEU A 69 5.13 -1.94 7.89
C LEU A 69 5.15 -3.29 7.13
N VAL A 70 4.27 -4.23 7.50
CA VAL A 70 4.14 -5.52 6.82
C VAL A 70 3.65 -5.33 5.39
N SER A 71 2.70 -4.42 5.15
CA SER A 71 2.22 -4.10 3.80
C SER A 71 3.34 -3.51 2.93
N LEU A 72 4.14 -2.60 3.48
CA LEU A 72 5.31 -2.02 2.81
C LEU A 72 6.39 -3.08 2.52
N ALA A 73 6.70 -3.93 3.49
CA ALA A 73 7.65 -5.02 3.32
C ALA A 73 7.19 -5.98 2.20
N TRP A 74 5.90 -6.32 2.17
CA TRP A 74 5.33 -7.19 1.15
C TRP A 74 5.40 -6.55 -0.25
N LEU A 75 4.99 -5.28 -0.38
CA LEU A 75 5.10 -4.55 -1.65
C LEU A 75 6.55 -4.47 -2.15
N THR A 76 7.51 -4.31 -1.23
CA THR A 76 8.94 -4.29 -1.55
C THR A 76 9.41 -5.65 -2.08
N VAL A 77 9.00 -6.74 -1.44
CA VAL A 77 9.32 -8.11 -1.89
C VAL A 77 8.74 -8.37 -3.28
N VAL A 78 7.45 -8.06 -3.50
CA VAL A 78 6.80 -8.21 -4.82
C VAL A 78 7.57 -7.40 -5.87
N ARG A 79 7.94 -6.16 -5.56
CA ARG A 79 8.73 -5.32 -6.48
C ARG A 79 10.06 -5.95 -6.85
N ILE A 80 10.79 -6.51 -5.89
CA ILE A 80 12.09 -7.17 -6.13
C ILE A 80 11.89 -8.42 -7.00
N VAL A 81 10.93 -9.27 -6.66
CA VAL A 81 10.64 -10.51 -7.40
C VAL A 81 10.27 -10.20 -8.86
N VAL A 82 9.38 -9.23 -9.08
CA VAL A 82 8.97 -8.85 -10.45
C VAL A 82 10.13 -8.23 -11.23
N LYS A 83 10.99 -7.42 -10.58
CA LYS A 83 12.20 -6.88 -11.23
C LYS A 83 13.21 -7.96 -11.58
N LEU A 84 13.34 -9.01 -10.76
CA LEU A 84 14.19 -10.16 -11.05
C LEU A 84 13.66 -10.95 -12.26
N GLN A 85 12.35 -11.10 -12.40
CA GLN A 85 11.71 -11.75 -13.55
C GLN A 85 11.80 -10.94 -14.85
N LEU A 86 11.94 -9.61 -14.75
CA LEU A 86 12.13 -8.71 -15.89
C LEU A 86 13.60 -8.53 -16.29
N ARG A 87 14.56 -9.10 -15.54
CA ARG A 87 15.97 -9.16 -15.97
C ARG A 87 16.10 -10.27 -17.03
N PRO A 88 16.63 -9.96 -18.22
CA PRO A 88 16.87 -10.97 -19.26
C PRO A 88 17.93 -11.99 -18.83
#